data_AF-A0A950AM01-F1
#
_entry.id   AF-A0A950AM01-F1
#
_cell.length_a   1.000
_cell.length_b   1.000
_cell.length_c   1.000
_cell.angle_alpha   90.00
_cell.angle_beta   90.00
_cell.angle_gamma   90.00
#
_symmetry.space_group_name_H-M   'P 1'
#
loop_
_entity.id
_entity.type
_entity.pdbx_description
1 polymer ?
#
loop_
_entity_poly.entity_id
_entity_poly.type
_entity_poly.pdbx_seq_one_letter_code
_entity_poly.pdbx_strand_id
1 'polypeptide(L)'
;MNCSTTRGTTPAVAPRTGRGGSTPQTLPFSALPHDLRKDPQLKGNQTAIVLAATLLEYAMTKAYCYPTNAALAADMGCCITTIRNALAALRRAGWIRIDLGSNQPNGRRIWLTWRCGPAPMQPSFAPGPGAGLPQVSDTRQPVAPPVQPAGPPVQLNGPHTQPAESPVQPVEPKSRIVVVEAKAESSEEGQVADSALRSRPAVPQSPATSEASRAAPRVNPAAATCALPFDLRAIGAVPELHPGPAPPSPSARSQPDQPTRRPRLGLGMTLEELAKVAGDDPILAAELARRTAPPSPPEPPPATVPTAELVTALPGRHDLIMAAARRLCEETGDFKVTSQRTFEKMAESVATRSVPAAVLLSCWRQAMGPTAEHKGKVLVAAWKRSVAEVPPRC
;
A
#
# COMPACT_ATOMS: atom_id res chain seq x y z
N MET A 1 69.55 -3.40 45.11
CA MET A 1 69.99 -2.56 43.97
C MET A 1 68.73 -2.16 43.22
N ASN A 2 68.26 -0.92 43.42
CA ASN A 2 66.98 -0.44 42.91
C ASN A 2 67.23 0.38 41.63
N CYS A 3 66.67 -0.07 40.51
CA CYS A 3 66.76 0.61 39.22
C CYS A 3 65.75 1.77 39.18
N SER A 4 66.26 2.99 39.10
CA SER A 4 65.47 4.21 38.88
C SER A 4 65.00 4.28 37.43
N THR A 5 63.68 4.13 37.21
CA THR A 5 63.04 4.32 35.91
C THR A 5 62.75 5.81 35.68
N THR A 6 63.63 6.47 34.93
CA THR A 6 63.45 7.86 34.50
C THR A 6 62.43 7.91 33.35
N ARG A 7 61.23 8.45 33.60
CA ARG A 7 60.26 8.77 32.53
C ARG A 7 60.70 10.04 31.80
N GLY A 8 61.18 9.89 30.57
CA GLY A 8 61.43 11.01 29.66
C GLY A 8 60.10 11.57 29.13
N THR A 9 59.89 12.87 29.33
CA THR A 9 58.78 13.65 28.78
C THR A 9 58.95 13.79 27.27
N THR A 10 58.11 13.11 26.48
CA THR A 10 58.07 13.25 25.02
C THR A 10 57.59 14.66 24.65
N PRO A 11 58.33 15.44 23.83
CA PRO A 11 57.90 16.77 23.42
C PRO A 11 56.66 16.69 22.52
N ALA A 12 55.70 17.57 22.77
CA ALA A 12 54.46 17.70 22.02
C ALA A 12 54.75 17.94 20.53
N VAL A 13 54.28 17.02 19.69
CA VAL A 13 54.31 17.13 18.23
C VAL A 13 53.56 18.39 17.82
N ALA A 14 54.28 19.35 17.25
CA ALA A 14 53.71 20.56 16.67
C ALA A 14 52.71 20.17 15.56
N PRO A 15 51.46 20.67 15.58
CA PRO A 15 50.50 20.40 14.53
C PRO A 15 51.03 20.95 13.21
N ARG A 16 51.36 20.04 12.28
CA ARG A 16 51.71 20.38 10.90
C ARG A 16 50.53 21.12 10.27
N THR A 17 50.66 22.44 10.12
CA THR A 17 49.84 23.26 9.24
C THR A 17 50.12 22.86 7.80
N GLY A 18 49.51 21.75 7.37
CA GLY A 18 49.51 21.30 5.99
C GLY A 18 48.74 22.28 5.13
N ARG A 19 49.47 23.12 4.40
CA ARG A 19 48.99 24.01 3.34
C ARG A 19 48.52 23.15 2.17
N GLY A 20 47.28 22.69 2.22
CA GLY A 20 46.72 21.73 1.26
C GLY A 20 45.19 21.78 1.17
N GLY A 21 44.62 22.97 1.04
CA GLY A 21 43.59 23.29 0.04
C GLY A 21 42.30 22.48 -0.14
N SER A 22 41.91 21.53 0.71
CA SER A 22 40.51 21.09 0.76
C SER A 22 39.82 21.85 1.88
N THR A 23 39.10 22.93 1.55
CA THR A 23 38.14 23.51 2.51
C THR A 23 37.29 22.34 3.01
N PRO A 24 37.26 22.04 4.33
CA PRO A 24 36.35 21.03 4.85
C PRO A 24 34.98 21.39 4.29
N GLN A 25 34.34 20.46 3.59
CA GLN A 25 32.97 20.65 3.14
C GLN A 25 32.15 20.85 4.40
N THR A 26 31.97 22.11 4.79
CA THR A 26 31.08 22.51 5.84
C THR A 26 29.72 22.04 5.36
N LEU A 27 29.25 20.92 5.90
CA LEU A 27 27.90 20.45 5.65
C LEU A 27 27.02 21.68 5.89
N PRO A 28 26.24 22.12 4.89
CA PRO A 28 25.43 23.31 5.04
C PRO A 28 24.36 22.98 6.08
N PHE A 29 24.66 23.24 7.35
CA PHE A 29 23.70 23.16 8.42
C PHE A 29 22.68 24.26 8.15
N SER A 30 21.58 23.91 7.49
CA SER A 30 20.41 24.77 7.42
C SER A 30 19.85 24.87 8.83
N ALA A 31 20.25 25.92 9.54
CA ALA A 31 19.85 26.15 10.92
C ALA A 31 18.32 26.18 11.00
N LEU A 32 17.76 25.21 11.71
CA LEU A 32 16.34 25.17 12.00
C LEU A 32 16.01 26.37 12.93
N PRO A 33 14.98 27.19 12.65
CA PRO A 33 14.61 28.28 13.53
C PRO A 33 14.35 27.77 14.95
N HIS A 34 15.02 28.37 15.95
CA HIS A 34 14.82 27.96 17.35
C HIS A 34 13.36 28.11 17.81
N ASP A 35 12.66 29.08 17.24
CA ASP A 35 11.25 29.36 17.51
C ASP A 35 10.33 28.22 17.07
N LEU A 36 10.65 27.53 15.96
CA LEU A 36 9.87 26.39 15.48
C LEU A 36 9.91 25.21 16.45
N ARG A 37 11.02 25.03 17.18
CA ARG A 37 11.14 24.02 18.25
C ARG A 37 10.40 24.42 19.53
N LYS A 38 10.26 25.73 19.78
CA LYS A 38 9.62 26.28 20.99
C LYS A 38 8.12 26.50 20.82
N ASP A 39 7.57 26.35 19.62
CA ASP A 39 6.17 26.59 19.34
C ASP A 39 5.26 25.61 20.14
N PRO A 40 4.39 26.10 21.04
CA PRO A 40 3.48 25.25 21.81
C PRO A 40 2.50 24.47 20.93
N GLN A 41 2.15 24.96 19.73
CA GLN A 41 1.25 24.26 18.80
C GLN A 41 1.90 23.04 18.15
N LEU A 42 3.25 22.99 18.11
CA LEU A 42 4.02 21.89 17.53
C LEU A 42 4.64 20.97 18.58
N LYS A 43 4.55 21.30 19.88
CA LYS A 43 5.20 20.58 20.99
C LYS A 43 4.84 19.08 21.10
N GLY A 44 3.71 18.65 20.53
CA GLY A 44 3.29 17.25 20.46
C GLY A 44 3.52 16.56 19.11
N ASN A 45 4.06 17.26 18.11
CA ASN A 45 4.19 16.76 16.75
C ASN A 45 5.65 16.85 16.27
N GLN A 46 6.49 15.97 16.82
CA GLN A 46 7.92 15.91 16.47
C GLN A 46 8.14 15.72 14.95
N THR A 47 7.25 15.00 14.29
CA THR A 47 7.32 14.79 12.84
C THR A 47 7.14 16.07 12.05
N ALA A 48 6.32 17.02 12.52
CA ALA A 48 6.21 18.34 11.89
C ALA A 48 7.52 19.13 11.98
N ILE A 49 8.25 19.03 13.10
CA ILE A 49 9.54 19.69 13.29
C ILE A 49 10.59 19.11 12.34
N VAL A 50 10.68 17.78 12.26
CA VAL A 50 11.61 17.09 11.33
C VAL A 50 11.24 17.40 9.88
N LEU A 51 9.95 17.40 9.53
CA LEU A 51 9.49 17.76 8.20
C LEU A 51 9.89 19.18 7.82
N ALA A 52 9.84 20.14 8.75
CA ALA A 52 10.31 21.50 8.49
C ALA A 52 11.81 21.54 8.15
N ALA A 53 12.63 20.68 8.76
CA ALA A 53 14.04 20.51 8.41
C ALA A 53 14.21 20.01 6.97
N THR A 54 13.48 18.95 6.62
CA THR A 54 13.49 18.40 5.25
C THR A 54 13.04 19.43 4.22
N LEU A 55 12.03 20.24 4.53
CA LEU A 55 11.59 21.32 3.64
C LEU A 55 12.66 22.41 3.44
N LEU A 56 13.53 22.65 4.43
CA LEU A 56 14.68 23.57 4.28
C LEU A 56 15.72 23.02 3.31
N GLU A 57 15.98 21.71 3.33
CA GLU A 57 16.87 21.05 2.37
C GLU A 57 16.33 21.18 0.94
N TYR A 58 15.03 20.92 0.74
CA TYR A 58 14.36 21.09 -0.55
C TYR A 58 14.32 22.54 -1.04
N ALA A 59 14.15 23.50 -0.14
CA ALA A 59 14.11 24.92 -0.50
C ALA A 59 15.51 25.48 -0.79
N MET A 60 16.57 24.86 -0.26
CA MET A 60 17.94 25.35 -0.29
C MET A 60 18.02 26.81 0.21
N THR A 61 18.26 27.77 -0.70
CA THR A 61 18.33 29.22 -0.43
C THR A 61 17.00 29.95 -0.62
N LYS A 62 16.00 29.29 -1.22
CA LYS A 62 14.70 29.89 -1.55
C LYS A 62 13.76 29.89 -0.35
N ALA A 63 12.72 30.71 -0.43
CA ALA A 63 11.61 30.74 0.53
C ALA A 63 10.46 29.78 0.16
N TYR A 64 10.59 29.02 -0.93
CA TYR A 64 9.57 28.08 -1.40
C TYR A 64 10.20 26.82 -1.99
N CYS A 65 9.42 25.74 -2.04
CA CYS A 65 9.79 24.47 -2.64
C CYS A 65 8.57 23.72 -3.25
N TYR A 66 8.85 22.66 -4.02
CA TYR A 66 7.84 21.87 -4.75
C TYR A 66 7.82 20.36 -4.45
N PRO A 67 8.16 19.87 -3.25
CA PRO A 67 8.17 18.43 -3.03
C PRO A 67 6.75 17.86 -3.10
N THR A 68 6.59 16.62 -3.59
CA THR A 68 5.32 15.89 -3.52
C THR A 68 5.18 15.20 -2.16
N ASN A 69 3.96 14.80 -1.77
CA ASN A 69 3.79 14.10 -0.49
C ASN A 69 4.47 12.73 -0.50
N ALA A 70 4.54 12.08 -1.67
CA ALA A 70 5.21 10.81 -1.84
C ALA A 70 6.73 10.94 -1.67
N ALA A 71 7.34 11.99 -2.24
CA ALA A 71 8.77 12.27 -2.05
C ALA A 71 9.12 12.52 -0.57
N LEU A 72 8.36 13.41 0.09
CA LEU A 72 8.54 13.68 1.52
C LEU A 72 8.36 12.42 2.39
N ALA A 73 7.39 11.58 2.05
CA ALA A 73 7.13 10.33 2.74
C ALA A 73 8.30 9.33 2.59
N ALA A 74 8.85 9.22 1.38
CA ALA A 74 10.02 8.38 1.10
C ALA A 74 11.26 8.85 1.86
N ASP A 75 11.59 10.15 1.79
CA ASP A 75 12.78 10.71 2.45
C ASP A 75 12.72 10.59 3.97
N MET A 76 11.53 10.78 4.56
CA MET A 76 11.33 10.66 6.00
C MET A 76 11.07 9.22 6.47
N GLY A 77 10.95 8.24 5.55
CA GLY A 77 10.62 6.86 5.88
C GLY A 77 9.26 6.69 6.58
N CYS A 78 8.26 7.48 6.22
CA CYS A 78 6.94 7.46 6.87
C CYS A 78 5.78 7.42 5.86
N CYS A 79 4.56 7.18 6.33
CA CYS A 79 3.41 7.11 5.43
C CYS A 79 2.92 8.50 4.99
N ILE A 80 2.31 8.58 3.80
CA ILE A 80 1.77 9.83 3.22
C ILE A 80 0.77 10.52 4.15
N THR A 81 -0.02 9.76 4.92
CA THR A 81 -0.98 10.31 5.90
C THR A 81 -0.27 11.09 7.00
N THR A 82 0.86 10.58 7.51
CA THR A 82 1.68 11.27 8.51
C THR A 82 2.21 12.59 7.96
N ILE A 83 2.70 12.60 6.71
CA ILE A 83 3.13 13.84 6.03
C ILE A 83 1.98 14.84 5.90
N ARG A 84 0.78 14.39 5.49
CA ARG A 84 -0.41 15.27 5.40
C ARG A 84 -0.76 15.89 6.74
N ASN A 85 -0.73 15.10 7.82
CA ASN A 85 -1.01 15.58 9.17
C ASN A 85 0.06 16.57 9.66
N ALA A 86 1.34 16.29 9.40
CA ALA A 86 2.45 17.18 9.72
C ALA A 86 2.39 18.51 8.94
N LEU A 87 2.11 18.48 7.63
CA LEU A 87 1.88 19.68 6.82
C LEU A 87 0.68 20.48 7.32
N ALA A 88 -0.42 19.80 7.70
CA ALA A 88 -1.58 20.47 8.27
C ALA A 88 -1.25 21.15 9.62
N ALA A 89 -0.41 20.53 10.46
CA ALA A 89 0.06 21.11 11.71
C ALA A 89 0.95 22.34 11.47
N LEU A 90 1.95 22.25 10.59
CA LEU A 90 2.81 23.39 10.21
C LEU A 90 2.01 24.55 9.61
N ARG A 91 1.00 24.24 8.78
CA ARG A 91 0.11 25.25 8.20
C ARG A 91 -0.76 25.93 9.26
N ARG A 92 -1.31 25.16 10.20
CA ARG A 92 -2.13 25.70 11.30
C ARG A 92 -1.32 26.62 12.22
N ALA A 93 -0.07 26.25 12.49
CA ALA A 93 0.88 27.04 13.25
C ALA A 93 1.48 28.22 12.48
N GLY A 94 1.10 28.42 11.21
CA GLY A 94 1.51 29.57 10.41
C GLY A 94 2.96 29.51 9.91
N TRP A 95 3.67 28.39 10.08
CA TRP A 95 5.05 28.20 9.59
C TRP A 95 5.10 27.99 8.07
N ILE A 96 4.06 27.40 7.48
CA ILE A 96 4.02 27.20 6.03
C ILE A 96 2.72 27.70 5.43
N ARG A 97 2.79 28.13 4.16
CA ARG A 97 1.64 28.39 3.30
C ARG A 97 1.71 27.46 2.10
N ILE A 98 0.58 26.90 1.68
CA ILE A 98 0.52 26.01 0.52
C ILE A 98 -0.37 26.68 -0.52
N ASP A 99 0.23 27.05 -1.65
CA ASP A 99 -0.49 27.62 -2.78
C ASP A 99 -0.74 26.49 -3.79
N LEU A 100 -2.00 26.26 -4.13
CA LEU A 100 -2.42 25.30 -5.16
C LEU A 100 -2.61 26.04 -6.47
N GLY A 101 -2.11 25.49 -7.58
CA GLY A 101 -2.29 26.11 -8.89
C GLY A 101 -1.68 25.31 -10.02
N SER A 102 -2.28 25.41 -11.22
CA SER A 102 -1.81 24.77 -12.45
C SER A 102 -0.45 25.26 -12.92
N ASN A 103 -0.04 26.47 -12.50
CA ASN A 103 1.26 27.06 -12.85
C ASN A 103 2.44 26.45 -12.06
N GLN A 104 2.21 25.45 -11.20
CA GLN A 104 3.25 24.80 -10.41
C GLN A 104 3.57 23.42 -10.98
N PRO A 105 4.83 22.98 -11.01
CA PRO A 105 5.23 21.73 -11.65
C PRO A 105 4.50 20.50 -11.08
N ASN A 106 4.17 20.52 -9.79
CA ASN A 106 3.46 19.45 -9.10
C ASN A 106 2.04 19.87 -8.64
N GLY A 107 1.48 20.93 -9.24
CA GLY A 107 0.18 21.51 -8.87
C GLY A 107 0.14 22.20 -7.50
N ARG A 108 1.27 22.24 -6.77
CA ARG A 108 1.38 22.85 -5.44
C ARG A 108 2.74 23.51 -5.24
N ARG A 109 2.75 24.61 -4.48
CA ARG A 109 3.96 25.30 -4.00
C ARG A 109 3.86 25.44 -2.48
N ILE A 110 4.92 25.08 -1.77
CA ILE A 110 5.00 25.22 -0.30
C ILE A 110 5.93 26.40 0.00
N TRP A 111 5.42 27.43 0.66
CA TRP A 111 6.16 28.59 1.13
C TRP A 111 6.55 28.42 2.60
N LEU A 112 7.79 28.80 2.93
CA LEU A 112 8.32 28.86 4.30
C LEU A 112 8.13 30.29 4.80
N THR A 113 7.06 30.53 5.55
CA THR A 113 6.58 31.89 5.87
C THR A 113 7.60 32.70 6.66
N TRP A 114 8.42 32.05 7.49
CA TRP A 114 9.48 32.71 8.27
C TRP A 114 10.66 33.20 7.41
N ARG A 115 10.83 32.68 6.19
CA ARG A 115 11.82 33.18 5.22
C ARG A 115 11.27 34.26 4.31
N CYS A 116 9.96 34.30 4.14
CA CYS A 116 9.29 35.47 3.60
C CYS A 116 9.34 36.54 4.70
N GLY A 117 10.44 37.29 4.80
CA GLY A 117 10.54 38.45 5.70
C GLY A 117 9.25 39.30 5.63
N PRO A 118 8.93 40.06 6.70
CA PRO A 118 7.59 40.58 7.00
C PRO A 118 6.85 40.87 5.71
N ALA A 119 5.95 39.95 5.33
CA ALA A 119 5.37 39.97 4.00
C ALA A 119 4.84 41.39 3.77
N PRO A 120 5.17 42.05 2.64
CA PRO A 120 4.60 43.35 2.33
C PRO A 120 3.10 43.15 2.43
N MET A 121 2.54 43.76 3.47
CA MET A 121 1.22 43.53 4.04
C MET A 121 0.27 43.21 2.90
N GLN A 122 0.04 41.92 2.62
CA GLN A 122 -0.92 41.56 1.59
C GLN A 122 -2.21 42.21 2.07
N PRO A 123 -2.85 43.08 1.27
CA PRO A 123 -4.05 43.74 1.70
C PRO A 123 -5.00 42.63 2.09
N SER A 124 -5.18 42.48 3.40
CA SER A 124 -6.24 41.68 3.95
C SER A 124 -7.46 42.29 3.31
N PHE A 125 -8.08 41.55 2.39
CA PHE A 125 -9.44 41.84 1.97
C PHE A 125 -10.28 41.65 3.22
N ALA A 126 -10.27 42.69 4.07
CA ALA A 126 -11.24 42.85 5.11
C ALA A 126 -12.58 42.80 4.38
N PRO A 127 -13.51 41.91 4.77
CA PRO A 127 -14.86 41.99 4.26
C PRO A 127 -15.38 43.38 4.63
N GLY A 128 -15.53 44.23 3.63
CA GLY A 128 -15.96 45.60 3.82
C GLY A 128 -17.30 45.62 4.56
N PRO A 129 -17.45 46.40 5.64
CA PRO A 129 -18.74 46.63 6.25
C PRO A 129 -19.53 47.57 5.33
N GLY A 130 -20.53 47.06 4.60
CA GLY A 130 -21.51 47.91 3.94
C GLY A 130 -21.73 47.67 2.46
N ALA A 131 -22.23 46.48 2.11
CA ALA A 131 -23.11 46.33 0.95
C ALA A 131 -24.22 45.36 1.36
N GLY A 132 -25.36 45.91 1.78
CA GLY A 132 -26.54 45.14 2.14
C GLY A 132 -27.03 44.33 0.95
N LEU A 133 -26.97 43.00 1.10
CA LEU A 133 -27.75 42.08 0.28
C LEU A 133 -29.07 41.78 1.02
N PRO A 134 -30.18 41.63 0.28
CA PRO A 134 -31.49 41.46 0.87
C PRO A 134 -31.54 40.16 1.68
N GLN A 135 -32.08 40.29 2.87
CA GLN A 135 -32.47 39.22 3.78
C GLN A 135 -33.48 38.31 3.05
N VAL A 136 -32.99 37.20 2.49
CA VAL A 136 -33.86 36.12 2.03
C VAL A 136 -34.36 35.39 3.26
N SER A 137 -35.65 35.57 3.52
CA SER A 137 -36.39 34.93 4.58
C SER A 137 -36.18 33.42 4.61
N ASP A 138 -35.90 32.97 5.82
CA ASP A 138 -36.00 31.63 6.36
C ASP A 138 -37.24 30.89 5.81
N THR A 139 -37.04 30.16 4.71
CA THR A 139 -38.00 29.18 4.22
C THR A 139 -37.50 27.82 4.67
N ARG A 140 -38.19 27.28 5.68
CA ARG A 140 -38.09 25.91 6.18
C ARG A 140 -37.81 24.92 5.05
N GLN A 141 -36.61 24.36 5.05
CA GLN A 141 -36.27 23.22 4.21
C GLN A 141 -36.90 21.97 4.85
N PRO A 142 -37.83 21.25 4.19
CA PRO A 142 -38.29 19.97 4.68
C PRO A 142 -37.13 18.97 4.63
N VAL A 143 -36.84 18.37 5.78
CA VAL A 143 -35.90 17.26 5.94
C VAL A 143 -36.43 16.07 5.12
N ALA A 144 -35.79 15.79 3.99
CA ALA A 144 -36.00 14.55 3.27
C ALA A 144 -35.40 13.39 4.10
N PRO A 145 -36.14 12.29 4.32
CA PRO A 145 -35.61 11.12 5.02
C PRO A 145 -34.51 10.43 4.19
N PRO A 146 -33.56 9.75 4.85
CA PRO A 146 -32.47 9.06 4.19
C PRO A 146 -32.97 7.92 3.29
N VAL A 147 -32.57 7.95 2.03
CA VAL A 147 -32.76 6.89 1.05
C VAL A 147 -31.94 5.67 1.49
N GLN A 148 -32.62 4.65 2.02
CA GLN A 148 -32.05 3.32 2.25
C GLN A 148 -31.94 2.57 0.91
N PRO A 149 -30.80 1.94 0.59
CA PRO A 149 -30.75 0.92 -0.45
C PRO A 149 -31.23 -0.42 0.13
N ALA A 150 -32.55 -0.65 0.08
CA ALA A 150 -33.15 -1.95 0.35
C ALA A 150 -33.60 -2.57 -0.98
N GLY A 151 -32.71 -3.33 -1.62
CA GLY A 151 -33.08 -4.25 -2.71
C GLY A 151 -33.24 -5.67 -2.14
N PRO A 152 -34.39 -6.34 -2.35
CA PRO A 152 -34.55 -7.75 -2.00
C PRO A 152 -33.86 -8.68 -3.03
N PRO A 153 -33.52 -9.93 -2.64
CA PRO A 153 -33.04 -10.93 -3.57
C PRO A 153 -34.15 -11.37 -4.52
N VAL A 154 -33.85 -11.35 -5.82
CA VAL A 154 -34.67 -11.94 -6.88
C VAL A 154 -34.70 -13.46 -6.67
N GLN A 155 -35.86 -13.99 -6.25
CA GLN A 155 -36.16 -15.42 -6.39
C GLN A 155 -36.50 -15.71 -7.84
N LEU A 156 -35.59 -16.42 -8.51
CA LEU A 156 -35.82 -16.96 -9.85
C LEU A 156 -36.61 -18.27 -9.72
N ASN A 157 -37.94 -18.16 -9.66
CA ASN A 157 -38.84 -19.30 -9.85
C ASN A 157 -38.88 -19.65 -11.34
N GLY A 158 -38.09 -20.65 -11.74
CA GLY A 158 -38.19 -21.31 -13.04
C GLY A 158 -39.20 -22.47 -13.00
N PRO A 159 -40.00 -22.68 -14.07
CA PRO A 159 -41.05 -23.67 -14.09
C PRO A 159 -40.54 -25.12 -14.17
N HIS A 160 -41.34 -25.96 -13.54
CA HIS A 160 -41.41 -27.41 -13.58
C HIS A 160 -41.22 -27.96 -15.01
N THR A 161 -40.21 -28.78 -15.23
CA THR A 161 -40.16 -29.75 -16.33
C THR A 161 -39.60 -31.04 -15.77
N GLN A 162 -40.50 -32.02 -15.59
CA GLN A 162 -40.15 -33.42 -15.35
C GLN A 162 -39.26 -33.93 -16.50
N PRO A 163 -38.30 -34.81 -16.19
CA PRO A 163 -38.17 -35.99 -17.01
C PRO A 163 -38.30 -37.27 -16.18
N ALA A 164 -38.94 -38.21 -16.86
CA ALA A 164 -39.19 -39.60 -16.53
C ALA A 164 -38.05 -40.33 -15.80
N GLU A 165 -38.53 -41.23 -14.94
CA GLU A 165 -37.89 -42.41 -14.39
C GLU A 165 -36.92 -43.12 -15.36
N SER A 166 -35.76 -43.51 -14.84
CA SER A 166 -35.20 -44.85 -15.07
C SER A 166 -34.17 -45.19 -13.98
N PRO A 167 -34.28 -46.36 -13.32
CA PRO A 167 -33.39 -46.78 -12.25
C PRO A 167 -32.19 -47.55 -12.81
N VAL A 168 -30.96 -47.16 -12.45
CA VAL A 168 -29.77 -48.01 -12.62
C VAL A 168 -29.03 -48.04 -11.29
N GLN A 169 -28.78 -49.26 -10.84
CA GLN A 169 -28.25 -49.64 -9.53
C GLN A 169 -26.80 -49.18 -9.29
N PRO A 170 -26.38 -49.00 -8.02
CA PRO A 170 -25.01 -48.70 -7.67
C PRO A 170 -24.15 -49.98 -7.65
N VAL A 171 -23.07 -49.99 -8.43
CA VAL A 171 -22.00 -50.98 -8.32
C VAL A 171 -20.83 -50.32 -7.60
N GLU A 172 -20.56 -50.78 -6.38
CA GLU A 172 -19.35 -50.45 -5.62
C GLU A 172 -18.08 -50.95 -6.35
N PRO A 173 -17.00 -50.15 -6.41
CA PRO A 173 -15.67 -50.72 -6.44
C PRO A 173 -14.93 -50.51 -5.12
N LYS A 174 -14.90 -51.63 -4.40
CA LYS A 174 -14.07 -51.98 -3.25
C LYS A 174 -12.59 -51.80 -3.60
N SER A 175 -12.00 -50.63 -3.29
CA SER A 175 -10.56 -50.43 -3.37
C SER A 175 -9.92 -50.72 -2.02
N ARG A 176 -9.26 -51.87 -2.00
CA ARG A 176 -8.50 -52.50 -0.93
C ARG A 176 -7.26 -51.66 -0.60
N ILE A 177 -7.22 -51.15 0.62
CA ILE A 177 -6.02 -50.60 1.25
C ILE A 177 -5.00 -51.74 1.38
N VAL A 178 -3.84 -51.58 0.72
CA VAL A 178 -2.65 -52.39 1.01
C VAL A 178 -1.72 -51.52 1.83
N VAL A 179 -1.67 -51.81 3.13
CA VAL A 179 -0.62 -51.36 4.03
C VAL A 179 0.64 -52.14 3.65
N VAL A 180 1.65 -51.45 3.12
CA VAL A 180 3.00 -51.99 3.01
C VAL A 180 3.77 -51.53 4.23
N GLU A 181 3.89 -52.44 5.19
CA GLU A 181 4.82 -52.39 6.30
C GLU A 181 6.25 -52.48 5.74
N ALA A 182 7.04 -51.41 5.87
CA ALA A 182 8.48 -51.45 5.67
C ALA A 182 9.16 -51.41 7.03
N LYS A 183 9.62 -52.59 7.45
CA LYS A 183 10.42 -52.90 8.62
C LYS A 183 11.91 -52.92 8.22
N ALA A 184 12.72 -52.10 8.88
CA ALA A 184 14.18 -52.23 9.09
C ALA A 184 14.50 -51.16 10.17
N GLU A 185 14.79 -51.43 11.44
CA GLU A 185 15.77 -52.31 12.12
C GLU A 185 17.26 -52.06 11.78
N SER A 186 18.02 -51.90 12.87
CA SER A 186 19.48 -51.73 13.08
C SER A 186 20.04 -50.32 12.80
N SER A 187 20.47 -49.58 13.85
CA SER A 187 21.75 -49.66 14.61
C SER A 187 22.82 -48.79 13.94
N GLU A 188 23.72 -48.05 14.58
CA GLU A 188 24.18 -47.96 15.97
C GLU A 188 25.01 -46.66 16.10
N GLU A 189 25.14 -46.22 17.36
CA GLU A 189 26.31 -45.57 17.98
C GLU A 189 26.98 -44.32 17.36
N GLY A 190 26.94 -43.25 18.16
CA GLY A 190 27.78 -42.06 18.00
C GLY A 190 27.73 -41.18 19.25
N GLN A 191 28.02 -41.78 20.40
CA GLN A 191 28.19 -41.10 21.69
C GLN A 191 29.53 -40.36 21.70
N VAL A 192 29.52 -39.02 21.75
CA VAL A 192 30.62 -38.25 22.35
C VAL A 192 30.02 -37.12 23.16
N ALA A 193 30.25 -37.20 24.47
CA ALA A 193 30.01 -36.16 25.45
C ALA A 193 30.88 -34.92 25.13
N ASP A 194 30.36 -33.71 25.37
CA ASP A 194 31.00 -32.87 26.39
C ASP A 194 30.08 -31.76 26.90
N SER A 195 30.27 -31.55 28.18
CA SER A 195 29.70 -30.62 29.13
C SER A 195 29.87 -29.16 28.70
N ALA A 196 28.84 -28.34 28.93
CA ALA A 196 29.04 -27.00 29.50
C ALA A 196 27.73 -26.48 30.10
N LEU A 197 27.56 -26.80 31.38
CA LEU A 197 26.71 -26.09 32.32
C LEU A 197 26.99 -24.58 32.25
N ARG A 198 26.02 -23.78 31.80
CA ARG A 198 25.93 -22.36 32.16
C ARG A 198 24.70 -22.12 33.00
N SER A 199 24.94 -22.20 34.30
CA SER A 199 24.13 -21.68 35.38
C SER A 199 23.68 -20.25 35.07
N ARG A 200 22.36 -20.04 35.03
CA ARG A 200 21.74 -18.72 34.91
C ARG A 200 21.24 -18.33 36.30
N PRO A 201 21.66 -17.19 36.87
CA PRO A 201 21.33 -16.83 38.24
C PRO A 201 19.85 -16.43 38.35
N ALA A 202 19.22 -16.95 39.41
CA ALA A 202 17.89 -16.61 39.86
C ALA A 202 17.79 -15.11 40.18
N VAL A 203 16.80 -14.45 39.59
CA VAL A 203 16.39 -13.10 39.97
C VAL A 203 15.41 -13.24 41.15
N PRO A 204 15.63 -12.55 42.28
CA PRO A 204 14.75 -12.64 43.44
C PRO A 204 13.41 -11.98 43.14
N GLN A 205 12.34 -12.76 43.27
CA GLN A 205 10.98 -12.25 43.39
C GLN A 205 10.83 -11.62 44.78
N SER A 206 10.43 -10.35 44.84
CA SER A 206 9.91 -9.73 46.06
C SER A 206 8.38 -9.62 46.01
N PRO A 207 7.72 -9.70 47.18
CA PRO A 207 6.30 -10.01 47.25
C PRO A 207 5.40 -8.78 47.47
N ALA A 208 4.13 -9.00 47.18
CA ALA A 208 2.94 -8.43 47.81
C ALA A 208 2.81 -6.90 47.91
N THR A 209 1.85 -6.33 47.17
CA THR A 209 0.89 -5.40 47.80
C THR A 209 -0.44 -5.31 47.04
N SER A 210 -1.48 -5.67 47.79
CA SER A 210 -2.83 -5.10 47.81
C SER A 210 -3.77 -5.33 46.62
N GLU A 211 -4.64 -6.31 46.83
CA GLU A 211 -6.05 -6.26 46.44
C GLU A 211 -6.67 -4.90 46.78
N ALA A 212 -7.35 -4.31 45.80
CA ALA A 212 -8.41 -3.33 46.02
C ALA A 212 -9.56 -3.68 45.09
N SER A 213 -10.50 -4.42 45.68
CA SER A 213 -11.83 -4.72 45.17
C SER A 213 -12.53 -3.44 44.69
N ARG A 214 -12.90 -3.39 43.40
CA ARG A 214 -13.85 -2.42 42.89
C ARG A 214 -14.94 -3.16 42.10
N ALA A 215 -16.04 -3.39 42.80
CA ALA A 215 -17.29 -3.91 42.27
C ALA A 215 -17.80 -3.02 41.12
N ALA A 216 -18.06 -3.65 39.97
CA ALA A 216 -18.80 -3.07 38.86
C ALA A 216 -20.26 -3.54 38.94
N PRO A 217 -21.26 -2.66 38.73
CA PRO A 217 -22.66 -3.03 38.79
C PRO A 217 -23.07 -3.85 37.56
N ARG A 218 -23.66 -5.03 37.82
CA ARG A 218 -24.45 -5.79 36.84
C ARG A 218 -25.70 -5.00 36.50
N VAL A 219 -25.84 -4.58 35.25
CA VAL A 219 -27.11 -4.09 34.70
C VAL A 219 -27.76 -5.26 33.95
N ASN A 220 -28.86 -5.75 34.49
CA ASN A 220 -29.77 -6.70 33.84
C ASN A 220 -30.56 -5.98 32.73
N PRO A 221 -30.58 -6.47 31.48
CA PRO A 221 -31.64 -6.12 30.55
C PRO A 221 -32.80 -7.13 30.73
N ALA A 222 -33.77 -6.73 31.56
CA ALA A 222 -35.08 -7.38 31.59
C ALA A 222 -35.90 -6.98 30.36
N ALA A 223 -36.71 -7.92 29.91
CA ALA A 223 -37.55 -7.88 28.73
C ALA A 223 -38.47 -6.64 28.67
N ALA A 224 -38.50 -6.00 27.49
CA ALA A 224 -39.56 -5.08 27.10
C ALA A 224 -40.14 -5.59 25.77
N THR A 225 -41.16 -6.43 25.89
CA THR A 225 -42.02 -6.85 24.78
C THR A 225 -42.95 -5.69 24.44
N CYS A 226 -42.59 -4.88 23.45
CA CYS A 226 -43.52 -3.92 22.83
C CYS A 226 -44.14 -4.58 21.60
N ALA A 227 -45.36 -5.12 21.77
CA ALA A 227 -46.24 -5.46 20.68
C ALA A 227 -46.76 -4.17 20.04
N LEU A 228 -46.61 -4.05 18.72
CA LEU A 228 -47.30 -3.06 17.89
C LEU A 228 -48.23 -3.80 16.92
N PRO A 229 -49.51 -3.40 16.81
CA PRO A 229 -50.38 -3.88 15.76
C PRO A 229 -50.24 -2.93 14.55
N PHE A 230 -49.59 -3.38 13.49
CA PHE A 230 -49.68 -2.71 12.19
C PHE A 230 -50.39 -3.62 11.21
N ASP A 231 -51.64 -3.25 10.93
CA ASP A 231 -52.50 -3.83 9.92
C ASP A 231 -52.03 -3.36 8.53
N LEU A 232 -51.65 -4.31 7.68
CA LEU A 232 -51.09 -4.09 6.34
C LEU A 232 -52.09 -4.42 5.23
N ARG A 233 -53.39 -4.18 5.48
CA ARG A 233 -54.45 -4.33 4.47
C ARG A 233 -55.08 -3.00 4.05
N ALA A 234 -54.24 -2.08 3.57
CA ALA A 234 -54.72 -0.90 2.83
C ALA A 234 -53.60 -0.27 1.99
N ILE A 235 -53.10 -0.97 0.97
CA ILE A 235 -52.35 -0.33 -0.11
C ILE A 235 -53.03 -0.70 -1.42
N GLY A 236 -53.61 0.33 -2.03
CA GLY A 236 -54.40 0.27 -3.25
C GLY A 236 -53.59 -0.13 -4.48
N ALA A 237 -54.36 -0.42 -5.54
CA ALA A 237 -53.92 -0.90 -6.83
C ALA A 237 -52.75 -0.09 -7.42
N VAL A 238 -51.76 -0.82 -7.92
CA VAL A 238 -50.63 -0.31 -8.68
C VAL A 238 -51.15 0.10 -10.07
N PRO A 239 -50.99 1.36 -10.50
CA PRO A 239 -51.33 1.76 -11.86
C PRO A 239 -50.37 1.09 -12.86
N GLU A 240 -50.97 0.50 -13.88
CA GLU A 240 -50.34 -0.16 -15.02
C GLU A 240 -49.47 0.84 -15.79
N LEU A 241 -48.15 0.70 -15.66
CA LEU A 241 -47.17 1.51 -16.39
C LEU A 241 -47.04 0.99 -17.83
N HIS A 242 -47.56 1.78 -18.77
CA HIS A 242 -47.36 1.56 -20.20
C HIS A 242 -45.87 1.58 -20.58
N PRO A 243 -45.46 0.71 -21.54
CA PRO A 243 -44.09 0.69 -22.04
C PRO A 243 -43.78 1.96 -22.83
N GLY A 244 -42.89 2.79 -22.29
CA GLY A 244 -42.35 3.96 -22.97
C GLY A 244 -41.42 3.56 -24.13
N PRO A 245 -41.36 4.37 -25.21
CA PRO A 245 -40.55 4.09 -26.39
C PRO A 245 -39.06 4.03 -26.07
N ALA A 246 -38.37 3.08 -26.73
CA ALA A 246 -36.95 2.80 -26.54
C ALA A 246 -36.09 4.06 -26.78
N PRO A 247 -35.06 4.29 -25.93
CA PRO A 247 -34.14 5.41 -26.13
C PRO A 247 -33.32 5.21 -27.42
N PRO A 248 -33.03 6.30 -28.17
CA PRO A 248 -32.25 6.21 -29.38
C PRO A 248 -30.82 5.74 -29.09
N SER A 249 -30.35 4.80 -29.92
CA SER A 249 -29.00 4.26 -29.89
C SER A 249 -27.94 5.37 -29.83
N PRO A 250 -26.96 5.30 -28.93
CA PRO A 250 -25.88 6.28 -28.88
C PRO A 250 -25.07 6.17 -30.18
N SER A 251 -25.18 7.21 -31.00
CA SER A 251 -24.38 7.38 -32.21
C SER A 251 -22.90 7.27 -31.87
N ALA A 252 -22.18 6.53 -32.72
CA ALA A 252 -20.77 6.24 -32.62
C ALA A 252 -19.96 7.51 -32.30
N ARG A 253 -19.42 7.59 -31.08
CA ARG A 253 -18.35 8.55 -30.74
C ARG A 253 -17.14 8.17 -31.57
N SER A 254 -16.82 9.01 -32.55
CA SER A 254 -15.53 9.02 -33.24
C SER A 254 -14.42 8.92 -32.20
N GLN A 255 -13.58 7.88 -32.30
CA GLN A 255 -12.45 7.71 -31.41
C GLN A 255 -11.53 8.93 -31.54
N PRO A 256 -11.08 9.52 -30.43
CA PRO A 256 -10.14 10.63 -30.47
C PRO A 256 -8.86 10.18 -31.17
N ASP A 257 -8.41 10.98 -32.14
CA ASP A 257 -7.15 10.81 -32.87
C ASP A 257 -6.03 10.40 -31.91
N GLN A 258 -5.51 9.19 -32.10
CA GLN A 258 -4.34 8.76 -31.36
C GLN A 258 -3.19 9.72 -31.68
N PRO A 259 -2.47 10.24 -30.67
CA PRO A 259 -1.36 11.15 -30.89
C PRO A 259 -0.32 10.43 -31.76
N THR A 260 -0.14 10.93 -32.98
CA THR A 260 0.91 10.52 -33.91
C THR A 260 2.24 10.58 -33.16
N ARG A 261 2.75 9.41 -32.78
CA ARG A 261 4.06 9.27 -32.14
C ARG A 261 5.07 9.90 -33.08
N ARG A 262 5.61 11.06 -32.68
CA ARG A 262 6.71 11.70 -33.40
C ARG A 262 7.82 10.65 -33.59
N PRO A 263 8.31 10.44 -34.81
CA PRO A 263 9.38 9.48 -35.06
C PRO A 263 10.57 9.89 -34.19
N ARG A 264 10.94 9.03 -33.25
CA ARG A 264 12.17 9.23 -32.47
C ARG A 264 13.31 9.31 -33.47
N LEU A 265 14.15 10.35 -33.37
CA LEU A 265 15.41 10.52 -34.09
C LEU A 265 16.39 9.40 -33.70
N GLY A 266 16.10 8.16 -34.11
CA GLY A 266 17.11 7.14 -34.28
C GLY A 266 17.86 7.45 -35.56
N LEU A 267 19.20 7.38 -35.51
CA LEU A 267 20.12 7.42 -36.64
C LEU A 267 19.40 7.00 -37.92
N GLY A 268 19.21 7.95 -38.85
CA GLY A 268 18.27 7.86 -39.99
C GLY A 268 18.59 6.80 -41.05
N MET A 269 19.22 5.68 -40.66
CA MET A 269 19.39 4.51 -41.51
C MET A 269 18.08 3.75 -41.63
N THR A 270 17.69 3.54 -42.88
CA THR A 270 16.61 2.63 -43.27
C THR A 270 16.98 1.17 -42.96
N LEU A 271 15.99 0.29 -42.83
CA LEU A 271 16.21 -1.15 -42.61
C LEU A 271 17.07 -1.78 -43.72
N GLU A 272 16.94 -1.30 -44.95
CA GLU A 272 17.71 -1.75 -46.11
C GLU A 272 19.18 -1.32 -46.04
N GLU A 273 19.45 -0.10 -45.59
CA GLU A 273 20.81 0.37 -45.34
C GLU A 273 21.45 -0.38 -44.17
N LEU A 274 20.69 -0.63 -43.10
CA LEU A 274 21.16 -1.43 -41.98
C LEU A 274 21.50 -2.86 -42.42
N ALA A 275 20.70 -3.47 -43.28
CA ALA A 275 20.98 -4.81 -43.83
C ALA A 275 22.26 -4.85 -44.69
N LYS A 276 22.53 -3.78 -45.46
CA LYS A 276 23.74 -3.65 -46.27
C LYS A 276 25.00 -3.44 -45.42
N VAL A 277 24.90 -2.67 -44.34
CA VAL A 277 26.03 -2.35 -43.46
C VAL A 277 26.28 -3.45 -42.43
N ALA A 278 25.25 -4.25 -42.07
CA ALA A 278 25.38 -5.29 -41.06
C ALA A 278 26.44 -6.35 -41.39
N GLY A 279 26.62 -6.71 -42.68
CA GLY A 279 27.69 -7.60 -43.13
C GLY A 279 27.94 -8.80 -42.21
N ASP A 280 29.19 -8.95 -41.76
CA ASP A 280 29.63 -9.94 -40.77
C ASP A 280 29.72 -9.40 -39.33
N ASP A 281 29.24 -8.18 -39.06
CA ASP A 281 29.27 -7.60 -37.70
C ASP A 281 28.15 -8.21 -36.83
N PRO A 282 28.49 -8.97 -35.78
CA PRO A 282 27.49 -9.64 -34.94
C PRO A 282 26.57 -8.66 -34.20
N ILE A 283 27.03 -7.45 -33.92
CA ILE A 283 26.23 -6.43 -33.22
C ILE A 283 25.16 -5.85 -34.15
N LEU A 284 25.54 -5.55 -35.41
CA LEU A 284 24.61 -5.03 -36.40
C LEU A 284 23.64 -6.10 -36.91
N ALA A 285 24.10 -7.35 -37.04
CA ALA A 285 23.23 -8.48 -37.35
C ALA A 285 22.17 -8.70 -36.25
N ALA A 286 22.55 -8.56 -34.97
CA ALA A 286 21.61 -8.65 -33.85
C ALA A 286 20.61 -7.47 -33.82
N GLU A 287 21.06 -6.26 -34.16
CA GLU A 287 20.18 -5.08 -34.27
C GLU A 287 19.21 -5.21 -35.46
N LEU A 288 19.68 -5.70 -36.61
CA LEU A 288 18.85 -5.99 -37.77
C LEU A 288 17.79 -7.03 -37.38
N ALA A 289 18.19 -8.15 -36.79
CA ALA A 289 17.29 -9.21 -36.33
C ALA A 289 16.25 -8.68 -35.33
N ARG A 290 16.65 -7.81 -34.40
CA ARG A 290 15.74 -7.16 -33.45
C ARG A 290 14.72 -6.23 -34.13
N ARG A 291 15.10 -5.52 -35.20
CA ARG A 291 14.21 -4.61 -35.93
C ARG A 291 13.31 -5.31 -36.95
N THR A 292 13.77 -6.43 -37.51
CA THR A 292 13.00 -7.24 -38.46
C THR A 292 12.18 -8.32 -37.77
N ALA A 293 12.41 -8.57 -36.48
CA ALA A 293 11.58 -9.48 -35.71
C ALA A 293 10.11 -9.01 -35.78
N PRO A 294 9.16 -9.92 -36.08
CA PRO A 294 7.75 -9.58 -36.01
C PRO A 294 7.45 -9.03 -34.60
N PRO A 295 6.56 -8.03 -34.48
CA PRO A 295 6.19 -7.49 -33.17
C PRO A 295 5.75 -8.66 -32.29
N SER A 296 6.25 -8.68 -31.05
CA SER A 296 5.87 -9.73 -30.11
C SER A 296 4.34 -9.81 -30.05
N PRO A 297 3.75 -11.02 -30.07
CA PRO A 297 2.31 -11.17 -30.02
C PRO A 297 1.78 -10.41 -28.80
N PRO A 298 0.62 -9.73 -28.91
CA PRO A 298 0.07 -8.97 -27.80
C PRO A 298 -0.07 -9.91 -26.59
N GLU A 299 0.47 -9.50 -25.45
CA GLU A 299 0.32 -10.27 -24.22
C GLU A 299 -1.18 -10.44 -23.92
N PRO A 300 -1.62 -11.64 -23.50
CA PRO A 300 -3.02 -11.84 -23.12
C PRO A 300 -3.38 -10.89 -21.98
N PRO A 301 -4.61 -10.35 -21.95
CA PRO A 301 -5.02 -9.49 -20.87
C PRO A 301 -4.88 -10.25 -19.54
N PRO A 302 -4.40 -9.61 -18.47
CA PRO A 302 -4.10 -10.32 -17.22
C PRO A 302 -5.33 -10.98 -16.58
N ALA A 303 -6.54 -10.59 -16.99
CA ALA A 303 -7.80 -11.22 -16.59
C ALA A 303 -8.00 -12.65 -17.16
N THR A 304 -7.36 -13.01 -18.28
CA THR A 304 -7.48 -14.34 -18.89
C THR A 304 -6.40 -15.31 -18.44
N VAL A 305 -5.35 -14.82 -17.76
CA VAL A 305 -4.22 -15.62 -17.33
C VAL A 305 -4.58 -16.40 -16.06
N PRO A 306 -4.33 -17.73 -15.99
CA PRO A 306 -4.53 -18.51 -14.77
C PRO A 306 -3.76 -17.94 -13.58
N THR A 307 -4.33 -18.03 -12.39
CA THR A 307 -3.76 -17.43 -11.15
C THR A 307 -2.35 -17.92 -10.86
N ALA A 308 -2.07 -19.20 -11.13
CA ALA A 308 -0.74 -19.76 -10.96
C ALA A 308 0.30 -19.07 -11.87
N GLU A 309 -0.03 -18.91 -13.16
CA GLU A 309 0.84 -18.26 -14.15
C GLU A 309 1.03 -16.78 -13.83
N LEU A 310 -0.05 -16.11 -13.44
CA LEU A 310 -0.04 -14.71 -13.05
C LEU A 310 0.90 -14.47 -11.85
N VAL A 311 0.86 -15.34 -10.83
CA VAL A 311 1.77 -15.25 -9.67
C VAL A 311 3.21 -15.57 -10.06
N THR A 312 3.46 -16.53 -10.96
CA THR A 312 4.82 -16.79 -11.45
C THR A 312 5.41 -15.63 -12.24
N ALA A 313 4.57 -14.84 -12.92
CA ALA A 313 4.99 -13.69 -13.72
C ALA A 313 5.24 -12.41 -12.90
N LEU A 314 4.84 -12.37 -11.61
CA LEU A 314 4.97 -11.19 -10.76
C LEU A 314 6.40 -10.65 -10.56
N PRO A 315 7.46 -11.47 -10.37
CA PRO A 315 8.78 -10.95 -10.02
C PRO A 315 9.34 -9.92 -11.03
N GLY A 316 9.41 -8.64 -10.63
CA GLY A 316 9.82 -7.52 -11.48
C GLY A 316 8.68 -6.83 -12.26
N ARG A 317 7.48 -7.40 -12.30
CA ARG A 317 6.29 -6.88 -13.00
C ARG A 317 5.30 -6.22 -12.03
N HIS A 318 5.52 -4.95 -11.75
CA HIS A 318 4.67 -4.17 -10.83
C HIS A 318 3.28 -3.85 -11.41
N ASP A 319 3.17 -3.88 -12.74
CA ASP A 319 1.91 -3.74 -13.49
C ASP A 319 0.90 -4.84 -13.16
N LEU A 320 1.36 -6.02 -12.77
CA LEU A 320 0.51 -7.18 -12.49
C LEU A 320 -0.02 -7.26 -11.04
N ILE A 321 0.46 -6.41 -10.12
CA ILE A 321 0.12 -6.47 -8.69
C ILE A 321 -1.39 -6.41 -8.47
N MET A 322 -2.07 -5.43 -9.09
CA MET A 322 -3.51 -5.24 -8.92
C MET A 322 -4.33 -6.36 -9.56
N ALA A 323 -3.87 -6.92 -10.69
CA ALA A 323 -4.52 -8.05 -11.32
C ALA A 323 -4.42 -9.30 -10.43
N ALA A 324 -3.24 -9.56 -9.87
CA ALA A 324 -3.02 -10.70 -8.98
C ALA A 324 -3.82 -10.60 -7.68
N ALA A 325 -3.85 -9.42 -7.06
CA ALA A 325 -4.65 -9.20 -5.86
C ALA A 325 -6.15 -9.43 -6.11
N ARG A 326 -6.68 -8.91 -7.21
CA ARG A 326 -8.09 -9.13 -7.60
C ARG A 326 -8.37 -10.61 -7.84
N ARG A 327 -7.49 -11.30 -8.55
CA ARG A 327 -7.67 -12.73 -8.85
C ARG A 327 -7.65 -13.59 -7.59
N LEU A 328 -6.78 -13.28 -6.65
CA LEU A 328 -6.75 -13.92 -5.33
C LEU A 328 -8.05 -13.67 -4.54
N CYS A 329 -8.61 -12.44 -4.58
CA CYS A 329 -9.93 -12.15 -4.01
C CYS A 329 -11.04 -13.01 -4.63
N GLU A 330 -11.09 -13.09 -5.96
CA GLU A 330 -12.09 -13.85 -6.71
C GLU A 330 -12.07 -15.34 -6.33
N GLU A 331 -10.89 -15.98 -6.34
CA GLU A 331 -10.78 -17.42 -6.07
C GLU A 331 -10.95 -17.78 -4.59
N THR A 332 -10.57 -16.89 -3.69
CA THR A 332 -10.81 -17.08 -2.25
C THR A 332 -12.23 -16.74 -1.83
N GLY A 333 -12.99 -16.02 -2.66
CA GLY A 333 -14.31 -15.49 -2.33
C GLY A 333 -14.29 -14.39 -1.26
N ASP A 334 -13.13 -13.79 -0.97
CA ASP A 334 -12.97 -12.75 0.05
C ASP A 334 -12.84 -11.35 -0.57
N PHE A 335 -13.98 -10.70 -0.76
CA PHE A 335 -14.09 -9.37 -1.35
C PHE A 335 -13.99 -8.22 -0.34
N LYS A 336 -13.59 -8.49 0.91
CA LYS A 336 -13.41 -7.43 1.90
C LYS A 336 -12.26 -6.51 1.48
N VAL A 337 -12.45 -5.20 1.60
CA VAL A 337 -11.43 -4.19 1.28
C VAL A 337 -10.12 -4.43 2.05
N THR A 338 -10.20 -4.91 3.30
CA THR A 338 -9.03 -5.28 4.10
C THR A 338 -8.28 -6.48 3.54
N SER A 339 -9.00 -7.49 3.04
CA SER A 339 -8.42 -8.70 2.45
C SER A 339 -7.76 -8.36 1.11
N GLN A 340 -8.41 -7.55 0.27
CA GLN A 340 -7.85 -7.07 -0.99
C GLN A 340 -6.52 -6.33 -0.78
N ARG A 341 -6.46 -5.39 0.17
CA ARG A 341 -5.21 -4.68 0.52
C ARG A 341 -4.13 -5.63 1.03
N THR A 342 -4.53 -6.70 1.73
CA THR A 342 -3.59 -7.71 2.20
C THR A 342 -3.02 -8.50 1.02
N PHE A 343 -3.85 -8.93 0.06
CA PHE A 343 -3.39 -9.64 -1.14
C PHE A 343 -2.54 -8.75 -2.05
N GLU A 344 -2.85 -7.45 -2.15
CA GLU A 344 -2.01 -6.47 -2.82
C GLU A 344 -0.60 -6.43 -2.21
N LYS A 345 -0.49 -6.39 -0.88
CA LYS A 345 0.81 -6.44 -0.18
C LYS A 345 1.56 -7.74 -0.39
N MET A 346 0.86 -8.88 -0.48
CA MET A 346 1.50 -10.15 -0.83
C MET A 346 2.07 -10.11 -2.25
N ALA A 347 1.28 -9.65 -3.23
CA ALA A 347 1.70 -9.54 -4.62
C ALA A 347 2.84 -8.52 -4.79
N GLU A 348 2.80 -7.39 -4.09
CA GLU A 348 3.88 -6.39 -4.05
C GLU A 348 5.17 -6.98 -3.49
N SER A 349 5.09 -7.80 -2.42
CA SER A 349 6.26 -8.47 -1.85
C SER A 349 6.92 -9.42 -2.85
N VAL A 350 6.12 -10.12 -3.66
CA VAL A 350 6.62 -10.98 -4.74
C VAL A 350 7.21 -10.16 -5.89
N ALA A 351 6.51 -9.10 -6.31
CA ALA A 351 6.96 -8.24 -7.41
C ALA A 351 8.29 -7.55 -7.11
N THR A 352 8.48 -7.08 -5.88
CA THR A 352 9.73 -6.48 -5.36
C THR A 352 10.83 -7.52 -5.07
N ARG A 353 10.55 -8.82 -5.26
CA ARG A 353 11.47 -9.94 -4.98
C ARG A 353 11.90 -10.05 -3.51
N SER A 354 11.14 -9.46 -2.59
CA SER A 354 11.36 -9.63 -1.15
C SER A 354 10.92 -11.01 -0.68
N VAL A 355 9.89 -11.59 -1.32
CA VAL A 355 9.43 -12.97 -1.08
C VAL A 355 9.41 -13.74 -2.41
N PRO A 356 9.89 -15.00 -2.48
CA PRO A 356 9.81 -15.79 -3.70
C PRO A 356 8.37 -16.08 -4.13
N ALA A 357 8.08 -16.06 -5.44
CA ALA A 357 6.74 -16.36 -5.98
C ALA A 357 6.23 -17.76 -5.57
N ALA A 358 7.13 -18.74 -5.42
CA ALA A 358 6.81 -20.08 -4.97
C ALA A 358 6.14 -20.12 -3.58
N VAL A 359 6.49 -19.17 -2.69
CA VAL A 359 5.87 -19.06 -1.36
C VAL A 359 4.40 -18.66 -1.47
N LEU A 360 4.09 -17.64 -2.29
CA LEU A 360 2.71 -17.20 -2.51
C LEU A 360 1.88 -18.30 -3.17
N LEU A 361 2.45 -19.01 -4.16
CA LEU A 361 1.80 -20.17 -4.80
C LEU A 361 1.50 -21.30 -3.82
N SER A 362 2.44 -21.63 -2.94
CA SER A 362 2.24 -22.67 -1.91
C SER A 362 1.08 -22.29 -0.99
N CYS A 363 1.08 -21.05 -0.51
CA CYS A 363 0.02 -20.53 0.36
C CYS A 363 -1.35 -20.53 -0.33
N TRP A 364 -1.39 -20.16 -1.61
CA TRP A 364 -2.60 -20.20 -2.44
C TRP A 364 -3.12 -21.63 -2.62
N ARG A 365 -2.25 -22.59 -2.96
CA ARG A 365 -2.64 -24.03 -3.05
C ARG A 365 -3.19 -24.56 -1.74
N GLN A 366 -2.57 -24.21 -0.61
CA GLN A 366 -3.08 -24.58 0.71
C GLN A 366 -4.47 -23.99 0.99
N ALA A 367 -4.71 -22.73 0.59
CA ALA A 367 -6.00 -22.08 0.73
C ALA A 367 -7.09 -22.65 -0.19
N MET A 368 -6.73 -23.22 -1.34
CA MET A 368 -7.65 -23.88 -2.27
C MET A 368 -7.93 -25.35 -1.92
N GLY A 369 -7.30 -25.88 -0.87
CA GLY A 369 -7.51 -27.25 -0.43
C GLY A 369 -8.95 -27.52 0.02
N PRO A 370 -9.43 -28.79 -0.08
CA PRO A 370 -10.82 -29.14 0.21
C PRO A 370 -11.22 -28.91 1.68
N THR A 371 -10.26 -28.81 2.59
CA THR A 371 -10.48 -28.62 4.04
C THR A 371 -10.60 -27.15 4.45
N ALA A 372 -10.39 -26.19 3.54
CA ALA A 372 -10.36 -24.77 3.84
C ALA A 372 -11.77 -24.15 3.82
N GLU A 373 -12.44 -24.10 4.98
CA GLU A 373 -13.75 -23.43 5.11
C GLU A 373 -13.67 -21.91 4.83
N HIS A 374 -12.54 -21.29 5.20
CA HIS A 374 -12.31 -19.85 5.03
C HIS A 374 -11.04 -19.59 4.22
N LYS A 375 -11.09 -19.86 2.91
CA LYS A 375 -9.95 -19.78 1.98
C LYS A 375 -9.10 -18.51 2.15
N GLY A 376 -9.72 -17.33 2.19
CA GLY A 376 -9.00 -16.06 2.38
C GLY A 376 -8.22 -15.98 3.69
N LYS A 377 -8.79 -16.45 4.80
CA LYS A 377 -8.09 -16.51 6.10
C LYS A 377 -6.95 -17.52 6.09
N VAL A 378 -7.17 -18.69 5.48
CA VAL A 378 -6.15 -19.75 5.35
C VAL A 378 -4.96 -19.23 4.54
N LEU A 379 -5.21 -18.53 3.43
CA LEU A 379 -4.18 -17.89 2.61
C LEU A 379 -3.32 -16.91 3.43
N VAL A 380 -3.97 -15.99 4.17
CA VAL A 380 -3.26 -15.01 5.00
C VAL A 380 -2.46 -15.66 6.13
N ALA A 381 -3.01 -16.70 6.77
CA ALA A 381 -2.32 -17.42 7.83
C ALA A 381 -1.12 -18.23 7.30
N ALA A 382 -1.25 -18.89 6.15
CA ALA A 382 -0.17 -19.59 5.48
C ALA A 382 0.95 -18.64 5.04
N TRP A 383 0.58 -17.48 4.49
CA TRP A 383 1.51 -16.43 4.09
C TRP A 383 2.33 -15.92 5.28
N LYS A 384 1.67 -15.57 6.40
CA LYS A 384 2.35 -15.06 7.60
C LYS A 384 3.36 -16.05 8.17
N ARG A 385 3.03 -17.35 8.20
CA ARG A 385 3.95 -18.41 8.63
C ARG A 385 5.16 -18.50 7.71
N SER A 386 4.92 -18.55 6.40
CA SER A 386 5.98 -18.73 5.42
C SER A 386 6.94 -17.52 5.35
N VAL A 387 6.43 -16.29 5.45
CA VAL A 387 7.28 -15.08 5.42
C VAL A 387 8.16 -14.98 6.67
N ALA A 388 7.71 -15.49 7.82
CA ALA A 388 8.53 -15.53 9.03
C ALA A 388 9.72 -16.50 8.90
N GLU A 389 9.63 -17.49 8.02
CA GLU A 389 10.70 -18.46 7.75
C GLU A 389 11.70 -17.98 6.69
N VAL A 390 11.33 -16.98 5.88
CA VAL A 390 12.24 -16.42 4.87
C VAL A 390 13.28 -15.55 5.57
N PRO A 391 14.58 -15.91 5.54
CA PRO A 391 15.61 -15.09 6.16
C PRO A 391 15.66 -13.72 5.48
N PRO A 392 15.88 -12.63 6.25
CA PRO A 392 16.03 -11.31 5.67
C PRO A 392 17.19 -11.32 4.68
N ARG A 393 16.93 -10.96 3.43
CA ARG A 393 17.98 -10.75 2.44
C ARG A 393 18.82 -9.55 2.89
N CYS A 394 20.08 -9.80 3.22
CA CYS A 394 21.06 -8.78 3.59
C CYS A 394 21.48 -7.97 2.36
#